data_AF-A0AAX7TW63-F1
#
_entry.id   AF-A0AAX7TW63-F1
#
_cell.length_a   1.000
_cell.length_b   1.000
_cell.length_c   1.000
_cell.angle_alpha   90.00
_cell.angle_beta   90.00
_cell.angle_gamma   90.00
#
_symmetry.space_group_name_H-M   'P 1'
#
loop_
_entity.id
_entity.type
_entity.pdbx_description
1 polymer ?
#
loop_
_entity_poly.entity_id
_entity_poly.type
_entity_poly.pdbx_seq_one_letter_code
_entity_poly.pdbx_strand_id
1 'polypeptide(L)'
;MDGARKIFHEFHSSPIGGHTGTHKTLNAVCSRFYWFGMTVDIKTWIQECDQCQKVGKPLTAVQPLQCIQVSEVWELIGIDLTGPLPKTSSGFQYILTATDYFSKWVEAFPLKTKSASEVAQHLCSIIYRHGCPKRILSDQGREFVNELLQIERSVTAAYHPQTNGLDEKTNDNIKRALRKLVNDQQNNWDLYLEPTLFSLRSKVHTTTKYKPFFLMYGREAVFPSEAPAQVPISNIILPDDKRYRDYVQSESEAQHAVKETAQENIVKSQDKQKVAYAKRALKKYKNVVYNVGDQILLLNMRKHGRKGGRLEPDFSGPYTIDDFSGKCVRLKNTEGNTLKSLYSIDHIKPYRTSHPVQVSTPAEPVESSPSSEMWPCSPQHQHEALQNNRSSVIQFAPKIAQVKSVQAPEELVPVTPQKPSTQEKDGIAKNLILTGWSIVACLASQMDRMFDFFLPSC
;
A
#
# COMPACT_ATOMS: atom_id res chain seq x y z
N MET A 1 15.51 39.09 -5.66
CA MET A 1 15.05 37.75 -5.23
C MET A 1 14.11 37.78 -4.01
N ASP A 2 14.06 38.84 -3.21
CA ASP A 2 13.35 38.85 -1.92
C ASP A 2 11.81 38.75 -2.01
N GLY A 3 11.20 39.31 -3.05
CA GLY A 3 9.74 39.26 -3.21
C GLY A 3 9.17 37.85 -3.38
N ALA A 4 9.80 37.01 -4.20
CA ALA A 4 9.34 35.65 -4.45
C ALA A 4 9.51 34.75 -3.22
N ARG A 5 10.61 34.92 -2.47
CA ARG A 5 10.82 34.24 -1.18
C ARG A 5 9.81 34.68 -0.12
N LYS A 6 9.44 35.96 -0.08
CA LYS A 6 8.40 36.47 0.83
C LYS A 6 7.04 35.83 0.54
N ILE A 7 6.65 35.75 -0.73
CA ILE A 7 5.42 35.06 -1.16
C ILE A 7 5.50 33.58 -0.77
N PHE A 8 6.60 32.91 -1.07
CA PHE A 8 6.77 31.52 -0.66
C PHE A 8 6.64 31.32 0.85
N HIS A 9 7.27 32.18 1.65
CA HIS A 9 7.19 32.12 3.10
C HIS A 9 5.75 32.24 3.60
N GLU A 10 4.98 33.18 3.05
CA GLU A 10 3.57 33.35 3.41
C GLU A 10 2.72 32.12 3.06
N PHE A 11 2.89 31.57 1.85
CA PHE A 11 2.08 30.46 1.34
C PHE A 11 2.53 29.06 1.80
N HIS A 12 3.70 28.94 2.43
CA HIS A 12 4.22 27.66 2.90
C HIS A 12 4.68 27.71 4.36
N SER A 13 5.67 28.55 4.68
CA SER A 13 6.36 28.53 5.98
C SER A 13 5.61 29.24 7.10
N SER A 14 4.63 30.09 6.78
CA SER A 14 3.82 30.78 7.78
C SER A 14 2.78 29.83 8.40
N PRO A 15 2.21 30.18 9.57
CA PRO A 15 1.08 29.44 10.14
C PRO A 15 -0.10 29.27 9.18
N ILE A 16 -0.35 30.26 8.30
CA ILE A 16 -1.43 30.24 7.31
C ILE A 16 -1.05 29.34 6.11
N GLY A 17 0.23 29.29 5.74
CA GLY A 17 0.76 28.43 4.68
C GLY A 17 0.83 26.94 5.07
N GLY A 18 0.95 26.66 6.37
CA GLY A 18 0.74 25.33 6.95
C GLY A 18 1.71 24.24 6.47
N HIS A 19 2.89 24.60 5.98
CA HIS A 19 3.93 23.67 5.50
C HIS A 19 3.43 22.65 4.46
N THR A 20 2.51 23.05 3.58
CA THR A 20 1.91 22.14 2.61
C THR A 20 2.90 21.71 1.51
N GLY A 21 2.65 20.53 0.91
CA GLY A 21 3.53 19.97 -0.13
C GLY A 21 3.50 20.73 -1.46
N THR A 22 4.52 20.50 -2.30
CA THR A 22 4.81 21.27 -3.53
C THR A 22 3.61 21.57 -4.40
N HIS A 23 2.74 20.58 -4.68
CA HIS A 23 1.58 20.80 -5.55
C HIS A 23 0.58 21.79 -4.95
N LYS A 24 0.30 21.70 -3.63
CA LYS A 24 -0.65 22.59 -2.96
C LYS A 24 -0.10 24.02 -2.89
N THR A 25 1.16 24.17 -2.48
CA THR A 25 1.84 25.46 -2.46
C THR A 25 1.89 26.09 -3.85
N LEU A 26 2.29 25.32 -4.86
CA LEU A 26 2.38 25.81 -6.24
C LEU A 26 1.02 26.27 -6.76
N ASN A 27 -0.04 25.49 -6.60
CA ASN A 27 -1.39 25.89 -7.03
C ASN A 27 -1.86 27.17 -6.33
N ALA A 28 -1.59 27.28 -5.02
CA ALA A 28 -1.97 28.46 -4.24
C ALA A 28 -1.24 29.72 -4.71
N VAL A 29 0.07 29.61 -5.00
CA VAL A 29 0.90 30.71 -5.48
C VAL A 29 0.59 31.05 -6.94
N CYS A 30 0.58 30.08 -7.86
CA CYS A 30 0.36 30.28 -9.29
C CYS A 30 -1.02 30.84 -9.64
N SER A 31 -2.01 30.70 -8.76
CA SER A 31 -3.32 31.34 -8.94
C SER A 31 -3.31 32.86 -8.73
N ARG A 32 -2.23 33.42 -8.16
CA ARG A 32 -2.12 34.83 -7.77
C ARG A 32 -0.87 35.50 -8.31
N PHE A 33 0.24 34.79 -8.34
CA PHE A 33 1.55 35.31 -8.67
C PHE A 33 2.22 34.46 -9.74
N TYR A 34 3.17 35.05 -10.45
CA TYR A 34 4.02 34.38 -11.40
C TYR A 34 5.42 34.98 -11.37
N TRP A 35 6.43 34.12 -11.46
CA TRP A 35 7.81 34.48 -11.78
C TRP A 35 8.48 33.36 -12.57
N PHE A 36 9.51 33.71 -13.34
CA PHE A 36 10.26 32.74 -14.13
C PHE A 36 10.94 31.71 -13.22
N GLY A 37 10.69 30.42 -13.46
CA GLY A 37 11.27 29.34 -12.66
C GLY A 37 10.53 28.99 -11.37
N MET A 38 9.35 29.58 -11.10
CA MET A 38 8.65 29.39 -9.82
C MET A 38 8.40 27.94 -9.39
N THR A 39 8.14 27.03 -10.34
CA THR A 39 7.97 25.61 -10.04
C THR A 39 9.25 24.97 -9.50
N VAL A 40 10.39 25.36 -10.06
CA VAL A 40 11.71 24.88 -9.62
C VAL A 40 12.03 25.51 -8.27
N ASP A 41 11.84 26.81 -8.13
CA ASP A 41 12.10 27.55 -6.90
C ASP A 41 11.27 27.02 -5.72
N ILE A 42 9.93 26.94 -5.87
CA ILE A 42 9.04 26.43 -4.82
C ILE A 42 9.39 25.00 -4.45
N LYS A 43 9.68 24.14 -5.42
CA LYS A 43 10.09 22.75 -5.15
C LYS A 43 11.39 22.72 -4.35
N THR A 44 12.38 23.52 -4.72
CA THR A 44 13.67 23.61 -4.03
C THR A 44 13.51 24.18 -2.62
N TRP A 45 12.78 25.28 -2.46
CA TRP A 45 12.59 25.93 -1.16
C TRP A 45 11.80 25.06 -0.16
N ILE A 46 10.85 24.23 -0.64
CA ILE A 46 10.18 23.23 0.22
C ILE A 46 11.16 22.13 0.65
N GLN A 47 12.06 21.72 -0.24
CA GLN A 47 13.09 20.72 0.09
C GLN A 47 14.14 21.26 1.07
N GLU A 48 14.34 22.58 1.12
CA GLU A 48 15.22 23.29 2.06
C GLU A 48 14.49 23.71 3.36
N CYS A 49 13.17 23.58 3.44
CA CYS A 49 12.40 24.00 4.62
C CYS A 49 12.72 23.12 5.84
N ASP A 50 13.31 23.71 6.88
CA ASP A 50 13.74 23.01 8.10
C ASP A 50 12.62 22.17 8.75
N GLN A 51 11.44 22.76 8.94
CA GLN A 51 10.30 22.10 9.58
C GLN A 51 9.81 20.89 8.75
N CYS A 52 9.68 21.07 7.43
CA CYS A 52 9.30 20.00 6.51
C CYS A 52 10.34 18.88 6.46
N GLN A 53 11.63 19.23 6.56
CA GLN A 53 12.71 18.24 6.59
C GLN A 53 12.71 17.44 7.90
N LYS A 54 12.27 18.00 9.02
CA LYS A 54 12.25 17.30 10.33
C LYS A 54 11.05 16.36 10.53
N VAL A 55 10.03 16.45 9.68
CA VAL A 55 8.82 15.63 9.76
C VAL A 55 8.75 14.64 8.58
N GLY A 56 8.42 13.38 8.84
CA GLY A 56 8.26 12.36 7.82
C GLY A 56 8.85 11.01 8.22
N LYS A 57 8.56 9.98 7.41
CA LYS A 57 9.01 8.61 7.72
C LYS A 57 10.53 8.50 7.71
N PRO A 58 11.14 7.78 8.67
CA PRO A 58 12.56 7.52 8.67
C PRO A 58 13.05 6.97 7.33
N LEU A 59 14.28 7.32 6.94
CA LEU A 59 14.99 6.57 5.91
C LEU A 59 15.50 5.25 6.52
N THR A 60 14.64 4.46 7.18
CA THR A 60 15.04 3.15 7.68
C THR A 60 15.44 2.30 6.49
N ALA A 61 16.58 1.59 6.61
CA ALA A 61 16.94 0.50 5.73
C ALA A 61 15.69 -0.35 5.46
N VAL A 62 15.37 -0.51 4.18
CA VAL A 62 14.21 -1.29 3.78
C VAL A 62 14.45 -2.71 4.22
N GLN A 63 13.70 -3.13 5.24
CA GLN A 63 13.59 -4.54 5.53
C GLN A 63 12.98 -5.23 4.31
N PRO A 64 13.56 -6.34 3.82
CA PRO A 64 13.00 -7.10 2.72
C PRO A 64 11.51 -7.38 2.96
N LEU A 65 10.72 -7.31 1.90
CA LEU A 65 9.30 -7.63 1.98
C LEU A 65 9.17 -9.12 2.34
N GLN A 66 8.66 -9.43 3.53
CA GLN A 66 8.33 -10.79 3.92
C GLN A 66 6.91 -11.09 3.45
N CYS A 67 6.79 -11.99 2.48
CA CYS A 67 5.50 -12.38 1.93
C CYS A 67 4.96 -13.59 2.69
N ILE A 68 3.69 -13.52 3.07
CA ILE A 68 2.99 -14.61 3.74
C ILE A 68 2.84 -15.80 2.79
N GLN A 69 3.37 -16.97 3.18
CA GLN A 69 3.20 -18.20 2.43
C GLN A 69 1.91 -18.91 2.85
N VAL A 70 1.19 -19.43 1.84
CA VAL A 70 -0.01 -20.26 1.96
C VAL A 70 0.02 -21.32 0.88
N SER A 71 -0.51 -22.49 1.19
CA SER A 71 -0.44 -23.72 0.39
C SER A 71 -1.80 -24.33 0.11
N GLU A 72 -2.81 -24.05 0.95
CA GLU A 72 -4.15 -24.60 0.80
C GLU A 72 -5.26 -23.59 1.16
N VAL A 73 -6.47 -23.89 0.69
CA VAL A 73 -7.68 -23.15 1.05
C VAL A 73 -7.89 -23.23 2.56
N TRP A 74 -8.23 -22.10 3.18
CA TRP A 74 -8.53 -22.03 4.61
C TRP A 74 -7.35 -22.26 5.54
N GLU A 75 -6.12 -22.27 5.03
CA GLU A 75 -4.92 -22.28 5.87
C GLU A 75 -4.78 -20.99 6.67
N LEU A 76 -5.08 -19.85 6.04
CA LEU A 76 -4.96 -18.54 6.62
C LEU A 76 -6.09 -17.64 6.13
N ILE A 77 -6.85 -17.08 7.06
CA ILE A 77 -7.79 -16.00 6.76
C ILE A 77 -7.29 -14.69 7.37
N GLY A 78 -7.43 -13.60 6.62
CA GLY A 78 -7.27 -12.23 7.13
C GLY A 78 -8.61 -11.61 7.42
N ILE A 79 -8.72 -10.98 8.58
CA ILE A 79 -9.94 -10.34 9.05
C ILE A 79 -9.69 -8.86 9.24
N ASP A 80 -10.53 -8.02 8.65
CA ASP A 80 -10.48 -6.56 8.78
C ASP A 80 -11.87 -5.97 9.02
N LEU A 81 -11.92 -4.79 9.63
CA LEU A 81 -13.11 -4.02 9.94
C LEU A 81 -13.08 -2.68 9.21
N THR A 82 -13.92 -2.54 8.18
CA THR A 82 -14.08 -1.28 7.44
C THR A 82 -15.20 -0.42 8.03
N GLY A 83 -14.92 0.87 8.25
CA GLY A 83 -15.93 1.89 8.59
C GLY A 83 -15.46 2.92 9.62
N PRO A 84 -16.34 3.84 10.04
CA PRO A 84 -17.77 3.86 9.74
C PRO A 84 -18.09 4.25 8.29
N LEU A 85 -19.15 3.65 7.75
CA LEU A 85 -19.80 3.98 6.48
C LEU A 85 -21.10 4.76 6.74
N PRO A 86 -21.70 5.41 5.73
CA PRO A 86 -23.05 5.97 5.87
C PRO A 86 -24.01 4.93 6.43
N LYS A 87 -24.76 5.29 7.47
CA LYS A 87 -25.64 4.36 8.18
C LYS A 87 -26.76 3.89 7.23
N THR A 88 -26.94 2.57 7.13
CA THR A 88 -28.03 2.01 6.32
C THR A 88 -29.38 2.16 7.02
N SER A 89 -30.46 1.98 6.29
CA SER A 89 -31.82 1.94 6.86
C SER A 89 -31.97 0.85 7.93
N SER A 90 -31.25 -0.26 7.80
CA SER A 90 -31.16 -1.36 8.78
C SER A 90 -30.26 -1.05 9.98
N GLY A 91 -29.55 0.09 9.96
CA GLY A 91 -28.68 0.57 11.02
C GLY A 91 -27.22 0.13 10.94
N PHE A 92 -26.79 -0.52 9.87
CA PHE A 92 -25.41 -0.98 9.69
C PHE A 92 -24.47 0.18 9.35
N GLN A 93 -23.26 0.14 9.90
CA GLN A 93 -22.25 1.20 9.72
C GLN A 93 -20.84 0.65 9.49
N TYR A 94 -20.62 -0.66 9.66
CA TYR A 94 -19.32 -1.28 9.47
C TYR A 94 -19.44 -2.53 8.61
N ILE A 95 -18.33 -2.96 8.04
CA ILE A 95 -18.22 -4.23 7.31
C ILE A 95 -17.10 -5.02 7.95
N LEU A 96 -17.40 -6.21 8.46
CA LEU A 96 -16.41 -7.24 8.74
C LEU A 96 -16.07 -7.96 7.45
N THR A 97 -14.81 -8.05 7.09
CA THR A 97 -14.37 -8.88 5.97
C THR A 97 -13.45 -9.99 6.46
N ALA A 98 -13.59 -11.17 5.87
CA ALA A 98 -12.69 -12.29 6.07
C ALA A 98 -12.25 -12.82 4.70
N THR A 99 -10.95 -12.73 4.41
CA THR A 99 -10.38 -13.12 3.13
C THR A 99 -9.50 -14.36 3.31
N ASP A 100 -9.78 -15.42 2.57
CA ASP A 100 -8.88 -16.57 2.47
C ASP A 100 -7.64 -16.21 1.64
N TYR A 101 -6.45 -16.38 2.22
CA TYR A 101 -5.20 -15.96 1.60
C TYR A 101 -4.79 -16.86 0.44
N PHE A 102 -5.35 -18.05 0.27
CA PHE A 102 -5.05 -18.95 -0.86
C PHE A 102 -6.00 -18.70 -2.04
N SER A 103 -7.27 -19.07 -1.90
CA SER A 103 -8.30 -18.97 -2.93
C SER A 103 -8.69 -17.53 -3.27
N LYS A 104 -8.43 -16.58 -2.35
CA LYS A 104 -8.92 -15.20 -2.39
C LYS A 104 -10.44 -15.12 -2.25
N TRP A 105 -11.06 -16.17 -1.68
CA TRP A 105 -12.46 -16.14 -1.28
C TRP A 105 -12.65 -15.09 -0.20
N VAL A 106 -13.67 -14.26 -0.34
CA VAL A 106 -14.01 -13.22 0.61
C VAL A 106 -15.40 -13.49 1.18
N GLU A 107 -15.53 -13.46 2.50
CA GLU A 107 -16.78 -13.31 3.23
C GLU A 107 -16.86 -11.86 3.75
N ALA A 108 -18.05 -11.28 3.76
CA ALA A 108 -18.25 -9.96 4.34
C ALA A 108 -19.62 -9.84 4.99
N PHE A 109 -19.65 -9.22 6.17
CA PHE A 109 -20.87 -9.08 6.97
C PHE A 109 -21.08 -7.62 7.36
N PRO A 110 -22.30 -7.07 7.21
CA PRO A 110 -22.62 -5.75 7.69
C PRO A 110 -22.78 -5.78 9.22
N LEU A 111 -22.13 -4.85 9.92
CA LEU A 111 -22.23 -4.72 11.38
C LEU A 111 -22.80 -3.38 11.79
N LYS A 112 -23.58 -3.37 12.87
CA LYS A 112 -24.09 -2.16 13.52
C LYS A 112 -23.02 -1.53 14.40
N THR A 113 -22.22 -2.37 15.04
CA THR A 113 -21.14 -1.97 15.96
C THR A 113 -19.83 -2.70 15.63
N LYS A 114 -18.73 -2.28 16.25
CA LYS A 114 -17.47 -3.04 16.26
C LYS A 114 -17.35 -3.94 17.49
N SER A 115 -18.48 -4.31 18.10
CA SER A 115 -18.45 -5.09 19.34
C SER A 115 -17.85 -6.47 19.10
N ALA A 116 -17.08 -6.93 20.08
CA ALA A 116 -16.53 -8.27 20.12
C ALA A 116 -17.60 -9.33 19.82
N SER A 117 -18.71 -9.31 20.57
CA SER A 117 -19.80 -10.28 20.43
C SER A 117 -20.36 -10.36 19.00
N GLU A 118 -20.59 -9.22 18.35
CA GLU A 118 -21.11 -9.19 16.97
C GLU A 118 -20.10 -9.78 15.97
N VAL A 119 -18.81 -9.44 16.11
CA VAL A 119 -17.75 -10.05 15.29
C VAL A 119 -17.65 -11.55 15.54
N ALA A 120 -17.79 -12.02 16.79
CA ALA A 120 -17.68 -13.43 17.17
C ALA A 120 -18.72 -14.27 16.46
N GLN A 121 -19.96 -13.79 16.49
CA GLN A 121 -21.09 -14.46 15.86
C GLN A 121 -20.83 -14.68 14.37
N HIS A 122 -20.31 -13.68 13.67
CA HIS A 122 -19.98 -13.81 12.25
C HIS A 122 -18.79 -14.74 12.01
N LEU A 123 -17.75 -14.71 12.85
CA LEU A 123 -16.64 -15.67 12.75
C LEU A 123 -17.10 -17.11 12.98
N CYS A 124 -17.98 -17.35 13.96
CA CYS A 124 -18.59 -18.67 14.15
C CYS A 124 -19.39 -19.09 12.91
N SER A 125 -20.18 -18.19 12.32
CA SER A 125 -20.91 -18.50 11.08
C SER A 125 -19.99 -18.85 9.92
N ILE A 126 -18.82 -18.21 9.83
CA ILE A 126 -17.79 -18.53 8.84
C ILE A 126 -17.24 -19.94 9.09
N ILE A 127 -16.94 -20.27 10.36
CA ILE A 127 -16.42 -21.58 10.76
C ILE A 127 -17.44 -22.69 10.49
N TYR A 128 -18.72 -22.48 10.81
CA TYR A 128 -19.78 -23.45 10.53
C TYR A 128 -19.95 -23.74 9.04
N ARG A 129 -19.56 -22.81 8.16
CA ARG A 129 -19.70 -22.95 6.72
C ARG A 129 -18.48 -23.62 6.07
N HIS A 130 -17.27 -23.23 6.50
CA HIS A 130 -16.02 -23.58 5.81
C HIS A 130 -15.08 -24.46 6.64
N GLY A 131 -15.40 -24.68 7.92
CA GLY A 131 -14.49 -25.27 8.90
C GLY A 131 -13.61 -24.22 9.59
N CYS A 132 -12.77 -24.68 10.52
CA CYS A 132 -11.86 -23.82 11.25
C CYS A 132 -10.58 -23.55 10.44
N PRO A 133 -10.14 -22.28 10.27
CA PRO A 133 -8.89 -22.01 9.59
C PRO A 133 -7.69 -22.39 10.48
N LYS A 134 -6.55 -22.72 9.87
CA LYS A 134 -5.34 -23.05 10.66
C LYS A 134 -4.76 -21.82 11.35
N ARG A 135 -4.84 -20.66 10.69
CA ARG A 135 -4.31 -19.38 11.18
C ARG A 135 -5.28 -18.24 10.91
N ILE A 136 -5.32 -17.28 11.83
CA ILE A 136 -6.07 -16.03 11.65
C ILE A 136 -5.11 -14.84 11.74
N LEU A 137 -5.22 -13.94 10.77
CA LEU A 137 -4.55 -12.66 10.72
C LEU A 137 -5.55 -11.54 11.03
N SER A 138 -5.22 -10.68 12.00
CA SER A 138 -6.02 -9.50 12.33
C SER A 138 -5.12 -8.39 12.85
N ASP A 139 -5.34 -7.18 12.35
CA ASP A 139 -4.58 -5.97 12.66
C ASP A 139 -5.09 -5.22 13.91
N GLN A 140 -6.39 -5.35 14.24
CA GLN A 140 -7.06 -4.54 15.26
C GLN A 140 -7.66 -5.31 16.45
N GLY A 141 -7.67 -6.65 16.44
CA GLY A 141 -8.24 -7.45 17.53
C GLY A 141 -7.19 -8.26 18.28
N ARG A 142 -6.39 -7.66 19.17
CA ARG A 142 -5.39 -8.41 19.99
C ARG A 142 -6.02 -9.34 21.02
N GLU A 143 -7.18 -8.95 21.55
CA GLU A 143 -7.84 -9.63 22.69
C GLU A 143 -8.97 -10.56 22.22
N PHE A 144 -9.59 -10.22 21.09
CA PHE A 144 -10.91 -10.74 20.72
C PHE A 144 -10.96 -12.20 20.20
N VAL A 145 -10.00 -12.63 19.38
CA VAL A 145 -10.03 -13.97 18.73
C VAL A 145 -9.49 -15.07 19.65
N ASN A 146 -8.64 -14.72 20.62
CA ASN A 146 -7.88 -15.70 21.39
C ASN A 146 -8.72 -16.35 22.50
N GLU A 147 -9.62 -15.60 23.13
CA GLU A 147 -10.49 -16.12 24.19
C GLU A 147 -11.55 -17.09 23.65
N LEU A 148 -12.03 -16.89 22.42
CA LEU A 148 -13.16 -17.64 21.88
C LEU A 148 -12.76 -18.90 21.11
N LEU A 149 -11.64 -18.90 20.37
CA LEU A 149 -11.38 -19.93 19.34
C LEU A 149 -10.06 -20.70 19.49
N GLN A 150 -9.12 -20.29 20.34
CA GLN A 150 -7.79 -20.92 20.51
C GLN A 150 -7.02 -21.20 19.19
N ILE A 151 -7.30 -20.45 18.13
CA ILE A 151 -6.64 -20.59 16.82
C ILE A 151 -5.28 -19.88 16.85
N GLU A 152 -4.26 -20.49 16.23
CA GLU A 152 -2.93 -19.90 16.13
C GLU A 152 -3.01 -18.51 15.49
N ARG A 153 -2.66 -17.49 16.28
CA ARG A 153 -2.61 -16.12 15.81
C ARG A 153 -1.29 -15.89 15.09
N SER A 154 -1.36 -15.60 13.80
CA SER A 154 -0.27 -14.89 13.13
C SER A 154 -0.38 -13.41 13.54
N VAL A 155 0.05 -13.07 14.77
CA VAL A 155 0.04 -11.69 15.24
C VAL A 155 1.04 -10.90 14.41
N THR A 156 0.53 -10.01 13.56
CA THR A 156 1.38 -9.00 12.97
C THR A 156 1.85 -8.07 14.05
N ALA A 157 3.18 -8.03 14.26
CA ALA A 157 3.80 -6.95 15.00
C ALA A 157 3.20 -5.62 14.53
N ALA A 158 2.72 -4.83 15.48
CA ALA A 158 2.08 -3.55 15.20
C ALA A 158 2.98 -2.76 14.22
N TYR A 159 2.43 -2.39 13.06
CA TYR A 159 3.16 -1.77 11.95
C TYR A 159 4.04 -2.71 11.10
N HIS A 160 3.49 -3.79 10.56
CA HIS A 160 3.98 -4.38 9.31
C HIS A 160 3.03 -4.07 8.15
N PRO A 161 3.32 -3.05 7.31
CA PRO A 161 2.55 -2.74 6.10
C PRO A 161 2.53 -3.88 5.06
N GLN A 162 3.25 -4.96 5.34
CA GLN A 162 3.51 -6.08 4.45
C GLN A 162 2.39 -7.14 4.52
N THR A 163 1.61 -7.16 5.61
CA THR A 163 0.63 -8.21 5.91
C THR A 163 -0.82 -7.79 5.64
N ASN A 164 -1.14 -6.49 5.72
CA ASN A 164 -2.50 -5.95 5.48
C ASN A 164 -2.85 -5.72 4.00
N GLY A 165 -1.90 -5.88 3.07
CA GLY A 165 -2.09 -5.46 1.69
C GLY A 165 -3.19 -6.21 0.93
N LEU A 166 -3.51 -7.46 1.31
CA LEU A 166 -4.61 -8.21 0.69
C LEU A 166 -5.96 -7.71 1.21
N ASP A 167 -6.14 -7.63 2.53
CA ASP A 167 -7.39 -7.19 3.14
C ASP A 167 -7.73 -5.74 2.78
N GLU A 168 -6.74 -4.83 2.79
CA GLU A 168 -6.91 -3.45 2.30
C GLU A 168 -7.39 -3.43 0.85
N LYS A 169 -6.82 -4.28 -0.01
CA LYS A 169 -7.19 -4.35 -1.42
C LYS A 169 -8.60 -4.92 -1.62
N THR A 170 -8.95 -5.95 -0.86
CA THR A 170 -10.29 -6.53 -0.84
C THR A 170 -11.31 -5.48 -0.42
N ASN A 171 -11.05 -4.77 0.67
CA ASN A 171 -11.92 -3.70 1.17
C ASN A 171 -12.06 -2.56 0.17
N ASP A 172 -10.97 -2.17 -0.51
CA ASP A 172 -11.02 -1.19 -1.60
C ASP A 172 -11.85 -1.64 -2.80
N ASN A 173 -11.79 -2.93 -3.16
CA ASN A 173 -12.59 -3.50 -4.24
C ASN A 173 -14.09 -3.50 -3.87
N ILE A 174 -14.43 -3.90 -2.64
CA ILE A 174 -15.80 -3.86 -2.11
C ILE A 174 -16.32 -2.43 -2.13
N LYS A 175 -15.61 -1.47 -1.51
CA LYS A 175 -16.01 -0.05 -1.50
C LYS A 175 -16.18 0.51 -2.91
N ARG A 176 -15.33 0.12 -3.86
CA ARG A 176 -15.42 0.56 -5.26
C ARG A 176 -16.66 0.03 -5.96
N ALA A 177 -17.02 -1.23 -5.72
CA ALA A 177 -18.24 -1.81 -6.27
C ALA A 177 -19.47 -1.16 -5.63
N LEU A 178 -19.52 -1.05 -4.30
CA LEU A 178 -20.63 -0.43 -3.59
C LEU A 178 -20.88 1.01 -4.02
N ARG A 179 -19.84 1.84 -4.20
CA ARG A 179 -19.97 3.22 -4.71
C ARG A 179 -20.70 3.34 -6.05
N LYS A 180 -20.78 2.26 -6.84
CA LYS A 180 -21.46 2.23 -8.14
C LYS A 180 -22.89 1.69 -8.06
N LEU A 181 -23.25 1.04 -6.95
CA LEU A 181 -24.51 0.32 -6.78
C LEU A 181 -25.48 1.03 -5.82
N VAL A 182 -24.93 1.77 -4.85
CA VAL A 182 -25.73 2.48 -3.84
C VAL A 182 -26.52 3.64 -4.44
N ASN A 183 -27.59 4.01 -3.76
CA ASN A 183 -28.34 5.24 -4.05
C ASN A 183 -27.55 6.51 -3.66
N ASP A 184 -28.08 7.68 -4.00
CA ASP A 184 -27.45 8.97 -3.72
C ASP A 184 -27.22 9.21 -2.21
N GLN A 185 -28.12 8.69 -1.36
CA GLN A 185 -28.05 8.78 0.10
C GLN A 185 -27.07 7.77 0.71
N GLN A 186 -26.59 6.80 -0.07
CA GLN A 186 -25.66 5.74 0.32
C GLN A 186 -26.15 4.88 1.49
N ASN A 187 -27.47 4.83 1.75
CA ASN A 187 -28.05 4.19 2.94
C ASN A 187 -28.60 2.78 2.68
N ASN A 188 -28.23 2.17 1.55
CA ASN A 188 -28.67 0.84 1.11
C ASN A 188 -27.51 -0.08 0.68
N TRP A 189 -26.28 0.23 1.11
CA TRP A 189 -25.10 -0.55 0.72
C TRP A 189 -25.10 -1.98 1.24
N ASP A 190 -25.80 -2.26 2.34
CA ASP A 190 -25.99 -3.59 2.92
C ASP A 190 -26.68 -4.54 1.94
N LEU A 191 -27.64 -4.05 1.15
CA LEU A 191 -28.37 -4.84 0.14
C LEU A 191 -27.46 -5.32 -1.00
N TYR A 192 -26.38 -4.60 -1.28
CA TYR A 192 -25.47 -4.88 -2.40
C TYR A 192 -24.19 -5.59 -1.97
N LEU A 193 -24.02 -5.89 -0.68
CA LEU A 193 -22.81 -6.54 -0.18
C LEU A 193 -22.67 -7.96 -0.77
N GLU A 194 -23.66 -8.83 -0.61
CA GLU A 194 -23.61 -10.20 -1.16
C GLU A 194 -23.50 -10.25 -2.69
N PRO A 195 -24.28 -9.47 -3.48
CA PRO A 195 -24.07 -9.38 -4.93
C PRO A 195 -22.65 -8.95 -5.31
N THR A 196 -22.06 -8.02 -4.54
CA THR A 196 -20.66 -7.60 -4.72
C THR A 196 -19.71 -8.76 -4.45
N LEU A 197 -19.91 -9.52 -3.36
CA LEU A 197 -19.10 -10.69 -3.05
C LEU A 197 -19.22 -11.75 -4.14
N PHE A 198 -20.43 -12.07 -4.62
CA PHE A 198 -20.63 -13.01 -5.73
C PHE A 198 -19.85 -12.57 -6.98
N SER A 199 -19.86 -11.28 -7.31
CA SER A 199 -19.06 -10.76 -8.42
C SER A 199 -17.54 -10.90 -8.18
N LEU A 200 -17.05 -10.74 -6.97
CA LEU A 200 -15.62 -10.90 -6.67
C LEU A 200 -15.21 -12.38 -6.69
N ARG A 201 -16.09 -13.26 -6.21
CA ARG A 201 -15.89 -14.72 -6.15
C ARG A 201 -15.90 -15.36 -7.54
N SER A 202 -16.72 -14.86 -8.46
CA SER A 202 -16.89 -15.43 -9.81
C SER A 202 -15.92 -14.88 -10.88
N LYS A 203 -15.08 -13.90 -10.55
CA LYS A 203 -14.14 -13.27 -11.49
C LYS A 203 -12.70 -13.73 -11.23
N VAL A 204 -11.92 -13.80 -12.31
CA VAL A 204 -10.50 -14.21 -12.24
C VAL A 204 -9.73 -13.24 -11.35
N HIS A 205 -9.08 -13.76 -10.32
CA HIS A 205 -8.25 -12.96 -9.43
C HIS A 205 -6.85 -12.77 -10.04
N THR A 206 -6.31 -11.55 -9.96
CA THR A 206 -5.06 -11.18 -10.65
C THR A 206 -3.84 -11.96 -10.16
N THR A 207 -3.84 -12.38 -8.90
CA THR A 207 -2.74 -13.14 -8.27
C THR A 207 -2.80 -14.62 -8.61
N THR A 208 -3.93 -15.29 -8.37
CA THR A 208 -4.05 -16.75 -8.54
C THR A 208 -4.25 -17.15 -10.00
N LYS A 209 -4.76 -16.23 -10.84
CA LYS A 209 -5.22 -16.48 -12.22
C LYS A 209 -6.44 -17.39 -12.35
N TYR A 210 -7.06 -17.72 -11.21
CA TYR A 210 -8.31 -18.46 -11.14
C TYR A 210 -9.39 -17.61 -10.47
N LYS A 211 -10.64 -18.00 -10.64
CA LYS A 211 -11.77 -17.43 -9.91
C LYS A 211 -11.78 -18.00 -8.48
N PRO A 212 -11.98 -17.18 -7.44
CA PRO A 212 -12.04 -17.68 -6.07
C PRO A 212 -13.10 -18.78 -5.87
N PHE A 213 -14.24 -18.68 -6.56
CA PHE A 213 -15.31 -19.69 -6.50
C PHE A 213 -14.84 -21.07 -6.98
N PHE A 214 -14.08 -21.10 -8.08
CA PHE A 214 -13.51 -22.33 -8.61
C PHE A 214 -12.45 -22.92 -7.66
N LEU A 215 -11.58 -22.09 -7.08
CA LEU A 215 -10.58 -22.57 -6.12
C LEU A 215 -11.20 -23.08 -4.81
N MET A 216 -12.32 -22.50 -4.38
CA MET A 216 -13.03 -22.89 -3.16
C MET A 216 -13.82 -24.19 -3.35
N TYR A 217 -14.59 -24.30 -4.45
CA TYR A 217 -15.55 -25.41 -4.62
C TYR A 217 -15.20 -26.41 -5.72
N GLY A 218 -14.12 -26.21 -6.47
CA GLY A 218 -13.75 -27.07 -7.59
C GLY A 218 -14.69 -27.01 -8.79
N ARG A 219 -15.62 -26.04 -8.82
CA ARG A 219 -16.60 -25.84 -9.89
C ARG A 219 -16.82 -24.36 -10.17
N GLU A 220 -17.37 -24.05 -11.34
CA GLU A 220 -17.71 -22.69 -11.71
C GLU A 220 -19.00 -22.21 -11.03
N ALA A 221 -19.06 -20.90 -10.79
CA ALA A 221 -20.31 -20.26 -10.38
C ALA A 221 -21.24 -20.19 -11.60
N VAL A 222 -22.48 -20.67 -11.45
CA VAL A 222 -23.51 -20.58 -12.49
C VAL A 222 -24.33 -19.32 -12.25
N PHE A 223 -24.38 -18.44 -13.24
CA PHE A 223 -25.21 -17.24 -13.22
C PHE A 223 -26.68 -17.61 -13.49
N PRO A 224 -27.65 -16.83 -12.98
CA PRO A 224 -29.06 -17.09 -13.25
C PRO A 224 -29.41 -17.19 -14.75
N SER A 225 -28.72 -16.44 -15.62
CA SER A 225 -28.89 -16.50 -17.07
C SER A 225 -28.37 -17.77 -17.73
N GLU A 226 -27.52 -18.53 -17.03
CA GLU A 226 -26.94 -19.80 -17.50
C GLU A 226 -27.73 -21.01 -17.01
N ALA A 227 -28.65 -20.81 -16.06
CA ALA A 227 -29.48 -21.89 -15.53
C ALA A 227 -30.45 -22.39 -16.63
N PRO A 228 -30.42 -23.68 -17.00
CA PRO A 228 -31.30 -24.21 -18.02
C PRO A 228 -32.75 -24.20 -17.54
N ALA A 229 -33.70 -23.90 -18.43
CA ALA A 229 -35.13 -23.87 -18.11
C ALA A 229 -35.70 -25.25 -17.72
N GLN A 230 -35.04 -26.33 -18.15
CA GLN A 230 -35.37 -27.71 -17.82
C GLN A 230 -34.07 -28.44 -17.51
N VAL A 231 -33.95 -28.95 -16.28
CA VAL A 231 -32.88 -29.87 -15.90
C VAL A 231 -33.43 -31.28 -16.09
N PRO A 232 -32.98 -32.04 -17.10
CA PRO A 232 -33.37 -33.44 -17.20
C PRO A 232 -32.90 -34.14 -15.92
N ILE A 233 -33.82 -34.82 -15.22
CA ILE A 233 -33.46 -35.67 -14.09
C ILE A 233 -32.53 -36.74 -14.66
N SER A 234 -31.27 -36.71 -14.23
CA SER A 234 -30.30 -37.68 -14.70
C SER A 234 -30.68 -39.05 -14.15
N ASN A 235 -31.18 -39.94 -15.00
CA ASN A 235 -31.33 -41.37 -14.70
C ASN A 235 -29.97 -42.10 -14.69
N ILE A 236 -28.89 -41.40 -14.35
CA ILE A 236 -27.55 -41.96 -14.27
C ILE A 236 -27.55 -42.91 -13.08
N ILE A 237 -27.73 -44.19 -13.37
CA ILE A 237 -27.32 -45.27 -12.49
C ILE A 237 -25.80 -45.14 -12.40
N LEU A 238 -25.28 -44.79 -11.21
CA LEU A 238 -23.84 -44.73 -10.96
C LEU A 238 -23.22 -46.07 -11.43
N PRO A 239 -22.34 -46.07 -12.44
CA PRO A 239 -21.75 -47.29 -12.96
C PRO A 239 -20.95 -48.01 -11.86
N ASP A 240 -20.88 -49.34 -11.98
CA ASP A 240 -20.13 -50.22 -11.09
C ASP A 240 -18.71 -49.70 -10.77
N ASP A 241 -18.31 -49.96 -9.54
CA ASP A 241 -17.44 -49.20 -8.64
C ASP A 241 -16.11 -48.68 -9.23
N LYS A 242 -15.51 -49.36 -10.21
CA LYS A 242 -14.18 -49.01 -10.72
C LYS A 242 -14.18 -47.75 -11.59
N ARG A 243 -15.13 -47.62 -12.52
CA ARG A 243 -15.15 -46.49 -13.47
C ARG A 243 -15.46 -45.17 -12.76
N TYR A 244 -16.35 -45.22 -11.77
CA TYR A 244 -16.67 -44.07 -10.93
C TYR A 244 -15.48 -43.67 -10.05
N ARG A 245 -14.79 -44.64 -9.43
CA ARG A 245 -13.54 -44.37 -8.68
C ARG A 245 -12.46 -43.74 -9.57
N ASP A 246 -12.23 -44.28 -10.76
CA ASP A 246 -11.25 -43.73 -11.72
C ASP A 246 -11.62 -42.28 -12.12
N TYR A 247 -12.92 -41.99 -12.30
CA TYR A 247 -13.42 -40.63 -12.56
C TYR A 247 -13.18 -39.68 -11.37
N VAL A 248 -13.60 -40.06 -10.16
CA VAL A 248 -13.40 -39.25 -8.94
C VAL A 248 -11.91 -38.99 -8.70
N GLN A 249 -11.06 -39.99 -8.91
CA GLN A 249 -9.62 -39.87 -8.80
C GLN A 249 -9.08 -38.86 -9.82
N SER A 250 -9.54 -38.91 -11.08
CA SER A 250 -9.13 -37.96 -12.12
C SER A 250 -9.55 -36.52 -11.83
N GLU A 251 -10.75 -36.31 -11.27
CA GLU A 251 -11.21 -34.98 -10.84
C GLU A 251 -10.39 -34.46 -9.66
N SER A 252 -10.07 -35.33 -8.69
CA SER A 252 -9.20 -34.99 -7.56
C SER A 252 -7.80 -34.60 -8.00
N GLU A 253 -7.19 -35.34 -8.94
CA GLU A 253 -5.89 -35.00 -9.53
C GLU A 253 -5.93 -33.66 -10.27
N ALA A 254 -7.00 -33.40 -11.04
CA ALA A 254 -7.17 -32.14 -11.75
C ALA A 254 -7.29 -30.96 -10.76
N GLN A 255 -8.05 -31.12 -9.69
CA GLN A 255 -8.15 -30.11 -8.63
C GLN A 255 -6.81 -29.88 -7.91
N HIS A 256 -6.03 -30.94 -7.67
CA HIS A 256 -4.70 -30.83 -7.09
C HIS A 256 -3.75 -30.02 -7.98
N ALA A 257 -3.70 -30.33 -9.28
CA ALA A 257 -2.85 -29.62 -10.24
C ALA A 257 -3.23 -28.12 -10.35
N VAL A 258 -4.53 -27.80 -10.27
CA VAL A 258 -5.01 -26.41 -10.20
C VAL A 258 -4.49 -25.70 -8.95
N LYS A 259 -4.55 -26.37 -7.78
CA LYS A 259 -4.05 -25.80 -6.51
C LYS A 259 -2.54 -25.55 -6.56
N GLU A 260 -1.76 -26.47 -7.09
CA GLU A 260 -0.31 -26.30 -7.29
C GLU A 260 -0.02 -25.09 -8.19
N THR A 261 -0.72 -25.00 -9.33
CA THR A 261 -0.57 -23.86 -10.26
C THR A 261 -0.95 -22.54 -9.59
N ALA A 262 -2.03 -22.53 -8.79
CA ALA A 262 -2.44 -21.35 -8.04
C ALA A 262 -1.38 -20.93 -7.00
N GLN A 263 -0.78 -21.90 -6.31
CA GLN A 263 0.31 -21.66 -5.35
C GLN A 263 1.53 -21.06 -6.05
N GLU A 264 1.97 -21.62 -7.18
CA GLU A 264 3.06 -21.05 -7.97
C GLU A 264 2.77 -19.61 -8.41
N ASN A 265 1.54 -19.34 -8.85
CA ASN A 265 1.13 -18.00 -9.26
C ASN A 265 1.18 -17.00 -8.09
N ILE A 266 0.79 -17.44 -6.89
CA ILE A 266 0.93 -16.64 -5.66
C ILE A 266 2.40 -16.33 -5.40
N VAL A 267 3.28 -17.33 -5.42
CA VAL A 267 4.73 -17.15 -5.20
C VAL A 267 5.33 -16.20 -6.24
N LYS A 268 5.07 -16.43 -7.54
CA LYS A 268 5.51 -15.56 -8.64
C LYS A 268 5.03 -14.12 -8.46
N SER A 269 3.79 -13.92 -8.01
CA SER A 269 3.25 -12.59 -7.71
C SER A 269 3.96 -11.93 -6.53
N GLN A 270 4.25 -12.69 -5.48
CA GLN A 270 4.96 -12.21 -4.30
C GLN A 270 6.40 -11.81 -4.62
N ASP A 271 7.12 -12.60 -5.43
CA ASP A 271 8.48 -12.25 -5.84
C ASP A 271 8.52 -11.00 -6.71
N LYS A 272 7.54 -10.83 -7.61
CA LYS A 272 7.37 -9.57 -8.35
C LYS A 272 7.14 -8.38 -7.40
N GLN A 273 6.35 -8.57 -6.35
CA GLN A 273 6.14 -7.53 -5.33
C GLN A 273 7.42 -7.23 -4.55
N LYS A 274 8.19 -8.24 -4.13
CA LYS A 274 9.49 -8.07 -3.47
C LYS A 274 10.45 -7.27 -4.35
N VAL A 275 10.58 -7.62 -5.63
CA VAL A 275 11.44 -6.90 -6.58
C VAL A 275 10.97 -5.46 -6.78
N ALA A 276 9.66 -5.23 -6.97
CA ALA A 276 9.12 -3.87 -7.13
C ALA A 276 9.32 -3.03 -5.87
N TYR A 277 9.12 -3.62 -4.70
CA TYR A 277 9.35 -3.00 -3.41
C TYR A 277 10.83 -2.66 -3.22
N ALA A 278 11.74 -3.60 -3.50
CA ALA A 278 13.18 -3.39 -3.48
C ALA A 278 13.62 -2.29 -4.46
N LYS A 279 13.06 -2.21 -5.67
CA LYS A 279 13.34 -1.12 -6.62
C LYS A 279 12.87 0.24 -6.11
N ARG A 280 11.65 0.31 -5.54
CA ARG A 280 11.10 1.55 -4.95
C ARG A 280 11.92 2.00 -3.75
N ALA A 281 12.32 1.04 -2.93
CA ALA A 281 13.28 1.23 -1.88
C ALA A 281 14.57 1.82 -2.46
N LEU A 282 15.31 1.09 -3.30
CA LEU A 282 16.58 1.56 -3.88
C LEU A 282 16.48 2.95 -4.53
N LYS A 283 15.35 3.31 -5.15
CA LYS A 283 15.10 4.64 -5.71
C LYS A 283 14.96 5.73 -4.63
N LYS A 284 14.39 5.39 -3.47
CA LYS A 284 14.22 6.28 -2.30
C LYS A 284 15.49 6.36 -1.44
N TYR A 285 16.28 5.30 -1.38
CA TYR A 285 17.53 5.18 -0.61
C TYR A 285 18.79 5.33 -1.47
N LYS A 286 18.65 5.93 -2.66
CA LYS A 286 19.71 5.99 -3.67
C LYS A 286 20.98 6.61 -3.08
N ASN A 287 21.97 5.76 -2.80
CA ASN A 287 23.41 6.03 -2.64
C ASN A 287 23.75 7.42 -2.10
N VAL A 288 23.20 7.80 -0.96
CA VAL A 288 23.70 8.97 -0.25
C VAL A 288 25.01 8.54 0.37
N VAL A 289 26.11 8.86 -0.30
CA VAL A 289 27.44 8.76 0.28
C VAL A 289 27.59 9.94 1.21
N TYR A 290 27.75 9.65 2.50
CA TYR A 290 28.02 10.67 3.50
C TYR A 290 29.52 10.88 3.59
N ASN A 291 29.93 12.14 3.70
CA ASN A 291 31.30 12.54 3.97
C ASN A 291 31.38 13.29 5.30
N VAL A 292 32.59 13.35 5.86
CA VAL A 292 32.86 14.20 7.03
C VAL A 292 32.59 15.65 6.62
N GLY A 293 31.86 16.39 7.46
CA GLY A 293 31.42 17.76 7.17
C GLY A 293 29.98 17.87 6.63
N ASP A 294 29.35 16.77 6.20
CA ASP A 294 27.98 16.81 5.71
C ASP A 294 26.99 17.17 6.83
N GLN A 295 25.99 18.00 6.51
CA GLN A 295 24.88 18.28 7.41
C GLN A 295 23.78 17.23 7.29
N ILE A 296 23.36 16.69 8.43
CA ILE A 296 22.36 15.62 8.50
C ILE A 296 21.29 15.91 9.55
N LEU A 297 20.18 15.18 9.45
CA LEU A 297 19.15 15.07 10.47
C LEU A 297 19.16 13.67 11.08
N LEU A 298 19.05 13.59 12.40
CA LEU A 298 19.09 12.34 13.17
C LEU A 298 17.68 11.92 13.62
N LEU A 299 17.32 10.66 13.37
CA LEU A 299 16.03 10.07 13.73
C LEU A 299 15.77 10.08 15.24
N ASN A 300 14.61 10.62 15.66
CA ASN A 300 14.16 10.61 17.05
C ASN A 300 13.53 9.25 17.41
N MET A 301 14.39 8.27 17.74
CA MET A 301 13.95 6.92 18.15
C MET A 301 13.12 6.89 19.44
N ARG A 302 13.23 7.91 20.30
CA ARG A 302 12.56 8.00 21.60
C ARG A 302 11.09 8.46 21.49
N LYS A 303 10.68 8.93 20.31
CA LYS A 303 9.33 9.38 20.02
C LYS A 303 8.29 8.26 20.23
N HIS A 304 8.65 7.02 19.93
CA HIS A 304 7.76 5.86 20.08
C HIS A 304 7.74 5.36 21.53
N GLY A 305 6.57 5.43 22.19
CA GLY A 305 6.34 4.90 23.53
C GLY A 305 6.31 5.93 24.66
N ARG A 306 6.74 7.17 24.43
CA ARG A 306 6.74 8.25 25.44
C ARG A 306 5.44 9.07 25.41
N LYS A 307 4.85 9.36 26.58
CA LYS A 307 3.75 10.33 26.73
C LYS A 307 4.21 11.72 26.21
N GLY A 308 3.45 12.31 25.29
CA GLY A 308 3.76 13.60 24.66
C GLY A 308 4.51 13.54 23.33
N GLY A 309 5.12 12.40 22.96
CA GLY A 309 5.93 12.28 21.74
C GLY A 309 5.14 12.34 20.42
N ARG A 310 3.80 12.32 20.45
CA ARG A 310 2.98 12.26 19.22
C ARG A 310 3.15 13.46 18.29
N LEU A 311 3.45 14.64 18.85
CA LEU A 311 3.64 15.89 18.10
C LEU A 311 5.12 16.28 17.94
N GLU A 312 6.05 15.51 18.49
CA GLU A 312 7.48 15.76 18.29
C GLU A 312 7.87 15.49 16.82
N PRO A 313 8.81 16.25 16.24
CA PRO A 313 9.35 15.93 14.92
C PRO A 313 9.98 14.53 14.90
N ASP A 314 9.90 13.87 13.74
CA ASP A 314 10.48 12.55 13.55
C ASP A 314 12.02 12.61 13.55
N PHE A 315 12.60 13.75 13.20
CA PHE A 315 14.05 13.96 13.18
C PHE A 315 14.47 15.20 13.96
N SER A 316 15.70 15.16 14.48
CA SER A 316 16.39 16.22 15.21
C SER A 316 17.63 16.69 14.43
N GLY A 317 18.12 17.89 14.74
CA GLY A 317 19.27 18.52 14.07
C GLY A 317 18.96 19.93 13.56
N PRO A 318 19.78 20.47 12.65
CA PRO A 318 20.84 19.78 11.90
C PRO A 318 22.08 19.42 12.73
N TYR A 319 22.81 18.39 12.28
CA TYR A 319 24.10 17.96 12.85
C TYR A 319 25.21 17.87 11.80
N THR A 320 26.42 18.15 12.27
CA THR A 320 27.75 17.92 11.71
C THR A 320 28.23 16.46 11.62
N ILE A 321 28.47 15.80 10.48
CA ILE A 321 29.28 14.55 10.54
C ILE A 321 30.73 14.91 10.89
N ASP A 322 31.24 14.38 12.01
CA ASP A 322 32.59 14.64 12.52
C ASP A 322 33.57 13.54 12.10
N ASP A 323 33.16 12.28 12.23
CA ASP A 323 34.01 11.12 11.94
C ASP A 323 33.16 9.86 11.68
N PHE A 324 33.76 8.87 11.00
CA PHE A 324 33.18 7.57 10.72
C PHE A 324 33.86 6.46 11.53
N SER A 325 33.04 5.58 12.08
CA SER A 325 33.47 4.32 12.70
C SER A 325 32.68 3.17 12.08
N GLY A 326 33.16 2.66 10.94
CA GLY A 326 32.45 1.65 10.15
C GLY A 326 31.11 2.15 9.62
N LYS A 327 30.00 1.51 10.04
CA LYS A 327 28.62 1.93 9.69
C LYS A 327 28.02 2.94 10.66
N CYS A 328 28.81 3.48 11.59
CA CYS A 328 28.39 4.47 12.56
C CYS A 328 29.10 5.79 12.32
N VAL A 329 28.44 6.90 12.67
CA VAL A 329 28.97 8.26 12.58
C VAL A 329 28.99 8.91 13.95
N ARG A 330 29.99 9.75 14.17
CA ARG A 330 30.02 10.72 15.27
C ARG A 330 29.51 12.05 14.77
N LEU A 331 28.65 12.69 15.57
CA LEU A 331 27.97 13.92 15.18
C LEU A 331 28.42 15.10 16.02
N LYS A 332 28.44 16.29 15.44
CA LYS A 332 28.59 17.60 16.11
C LYS A 332 27.28 18.37 16.06
N ASN A 333 26.90 19.03 17.15
CA ASN A 333 25.76 19.95 17.12
C ASN A 333 26.13 21.26 16.40
N THR A 334 25.15 22.16 16.25
CA THR A 334 25.35 23.48 15.62
C THR A 334 26.31 24.40 16.40
N GLU A 335 26.60 24.09 17.66
CA GLU A 335 27.54 24.84 18.52
C GLU A 335 28.97 24.28 18.42
N GLY A 336 29.19 23.22 17.64
CA GLY A 336 30.49 22.56 17.48
C GLY A 336 30.78 21.47 18.52
N ASN A 337 29.87 21.22 19.46
CA ASN A 337 30.02 20.19 20.48
C ASN A 337 29.80 18.79 19.91
N THR A 338 30.79 17.91 20.06
CA THR A 338 30.68 16.51 19.65
C THR A 338 29.76 15.72 20.58
N LEU A 339 28.77 15.04 19.99
CA LEU A 339 27.86 14.17 20.71
C LEU A 339 28.63 12.93 21.22
N LYS A 340 28.36 12.54 22.47
CA LYS A 340 29.05 11.42 23.13
C LYS A 340 28.76 10.06 22.50
N SER A 341 27.59 9.90 21.88
CA SER A 341 27.14 8.63 21.30
C SER A 341 27.48 8.53 19.81
N LEU A 342 27.78 7.31 19.36
CA LEU A 342 27.84 6.97 17.94
C LEU A 342 26.45 6.61 17.43
N TYR A 343 26.13 7.04 16.21
CA TYR A 343 24.82 6.81 15.58
C TYR A 343 24.97 6.01 14.29
N SER A 344 24.08 5.05 14.03
CA SER A 344 24.08 4.30 12.76
C SER A 344 23.78 5.22 11.58
N ILE A 345 24.45 4.99 10.44
CA ILE A 345 24.16 5.65 9.16
C ILE A 345 22.69 5.43 8.73
N ASP A 346 22.05 4.34 9.17
CA ASP A 346 20.63 4.05 8.88
C ASP A 346 19.65 4.98 9.61
N HIS A 347 20.12 5.72 10.62
CA HIS A 347 19.31 6.63 11.43
C HIS A 347 19.48 8.10 11.06
N ILE A 348 20.24 8.40 10.00
CA ILE A 348 20.50 9.76 9.54
C ILE A 348 19.96 9.99 8.13
N LYS A 349 19.68 11.24 7.79
CA LYS A 349 19.36 11.68 6.42
C LYS A 349 20.02 13.02 6.10
N PRO A 350 20.30 13.34 4.83
CA PRO A 350 20.85 14.64 4.45
C PRO A 350 19.95 15.79 4.89
N TYR A 351 20.57 16.86 5.38
CA TYR A 351 19.94 18.15 5.59
C TYR A 351 20.30 19.09 4.44
N ARG A 352 19.30 19.73 3.83
CA ARG A 352 19.48 20.67 2.74
C ARG A 352 19.43 22.09 3.28
N THR A 353 20.52 22.82 3.14
CA THR A 353 20.60 24.25 3.47
C THR A 353 20.27 25.12 2.28
N SER A 354 19.61 26.25 2.56
CA SER A 354 19.57 27.35 1.62
C SER A 354 20.99 27.94 1.49
N HIS A 355 21.58 27.93 0.30
CA HIS A 355 22.83 28.65 0.09
C HIS A 355 22.60 30.15 0.32
N PRO A 356 23.36 30.82 1.22
CA PRO A 356 23.42 32.28 1.21
C PRO A 356 24.17 32.69 -0.06
N VAL A 357 23.56 33.52 -0.90
CA VAL A 357 24.25 34.17 -2.01
C VAL A 357 25.34 35.04 -1.41
N GLN A 358 26.61 34.77 -1.74
CA GLN A 358 27.70 35.66 -1.36
C GLN A 358 27.50 36.99 -2.09
N VAL A 359 27.19 38.04 -1.32
CA VAL A 359 27.22 39.42 -1.81
C VAL A 359 28.68 39.84 -1.79
N SER A 360 29.33 39.84 -2.95
CA SER A 360 30.61 40.53 -3.11
C SER A 360 30.35 42.03 -3.07
N THR A 361 30.90 42.70 -2.06
CA THR A 361 30.98 44.16 -1.99
C THR A 361 31.73 44.71 -3.20
N PRO A 362 31.24 45.76 -3.90
CA PRO A 362 31.99 46.38 -4.99
C PRO A 362 33.17 47.18 -4.42
N ALA A 363 34.34 47.01 -5.02
CA ALA A 363 35.50 47.87 -4.79
C ALA A 363 35.26 49.26 -5.42
N GLU A 364 35.81 50.29 -4.79
CA GLU A 364 35.74 51.69 -5.22
C GLU A 364 36.28 51.94 -6.65
N PRO A 365 35.78 52.97 -7.34
CA PRO A 365 36.10 53.21 -8.75
C PRO A 365 37.45 53.93 -8.90
N VAL A 366 38.30 53.43 -9.80
CA VAL A 366 39.45 54.17 -10.32
C VAL A 366 39.08 54.77 -11.67
N GLU A 367 39.16 56.10 -11.75
CA GLU A 367 39.00 56.90 -12.98
C GLU A 367 40.11 56.58 -14.00
N SER A 368 39.75 56.52 -15.28
CA SER A 368 40.53 57.14 -16.36
C SER A 368 39.75 57.20 -17.69
N SER A 369 40.06 58.27 -18.40
CA SER A 369 39.33 59.00 -19.44
C SER A 369 39.39 58.35 -20.85
N PRO A 370 38.67 58.90 -21.85
CA PRO A 370 38.26 58.19 -23.06
C PRO A 370 39.22 58.41 -24.23
N SER A 371 39.31 57.43 -25.13
CA SER A 371 39.72 57.70 -26.52
C SER A 371 38.78 56.99 -27.50
N SER A 372 38.46 57.75 -28.54
CA SER A 372 37.52 57.50 -29.63
C SER A 372 38.20 56.71 -30.74
N GLU A 373 37.52 55.72 -31.32
CA GLU A 373 37.60 55.44 -32.76
C GLU A 373 36.36 54.66 -33.24
N MET A 374 35.79 55.11 -34.37
CA MET A 374 34.55 54.62 -34.98
C MET A 374 34.82 53.65 -36.14
N TRP A 375 34.12 52.50 -36.10
CA TRP A 375 33.47 51.75 -37.21
C TRP A 375 34.32 50.87 -38.15
N PRO A 376 33.74 49.86 -38.86
CA PRO A 376 32.44 49.16 -38.70
C PRO A 376 32.52 47.60 -38.84
N CYS A 377 31.37 46.94 -38.66
CA CYS A 377 30.87 45.78 -39.44
C CYS A 377 30.67 44.42 -38.72
N SER A 378 29.39 43.99 -38.81
CA SER A 378 28.88 42.63 -39.04
C SER A 378 28.79 41.59 -37.91
N PRO A 379 27.74 40.74 -37.94
CA PRO A 379 27.28 39.98 -36.77
C PRO A 379 27.73 38.52 -36.87
N GLN A 380 28.64 38.09 -35.98
CA GLN A 380 28.80 36.67 -35.69
C GLN A 380 29.59 36.43 -34.40
N HIS A 381 28.95 35.64 -33.53
CA HIS A 381 29.41 35.10 -32.25
C HIS A 381 29.42 36.06 -31.07
N GLN A 382 28.66 35.73 -30.01
CA GLN A 382 29.28 35.17 -28.79
C GLN A 382 28.24 34.81 -27.73
N HIS A 383 28.28 33.54 -27.34
CA HIS A 383 27.88 33.03 -26.04
C HIS A 383 28.71 33.77 -24.96
N GLU A 384 28.23 34.89 -24.43
CA GLU A 384 28.71 35.47 -23.14
C GLU A 384 27.97 36.78 -22.84
N ALA A 385 26.71 36.70 -22.35
CA ALA A 385 26.04 37.83 -21.67
C ALA A 385 24.68 37.45 -21.00
N LEU A 386 24.44 36.20 -20.60
CA LEU A 386 23.13 35.80 -20.05
C LEU A 386 23.13 35.43 -18.55
N GLN A 387 24.21 35.70 -17.81
CA GLN A 387 24.27 35.42 -16.37
C GLN A 387 23.80 36.57 -15.46
N ASN A 388 23.53 37.78 -15.97
CA ASN A 388 23.29 38.94 -15.11
C ASN A 388 21.89 39.57 -15.16
N ASN A 389 20.82 38.86 -15.54
CA ASN A 389 19.47 39.47 -15.50
C ASN A 389 18.32 38.54 -15.06
N ARG A 390 18.45 37.93 -13.88
CA ARG A 390 17.42 37.03 -13.31
C ARG A 390 16.46 37.67 -12.30
N SER A 391 16.25 38.99 -12.31
CA SER A 391 15.33 39.63 -11.36
C SER A 391 14.70 40.93 -11.89
N SER A 392 13.37 40.96 -12.00
CA SER A 392 12.58 42.12 -11.52
C SER A 392 11.05 42.01 -11.66
N VAL A 393 10.45 41.08 -12.43
CA VAL A 393 8.99 41.12 -12.66
C VAL A 393 8.24 39.95 -12.02
N ILE A 394 7.73 40.15 -10.80
CA ILE A 394 6.64 39.33 -10.24
C ILE A 394 5.34 39.86 -10.85
N GLN A 395 4.61 39.01 -11.57
CA GLN A 395 3.34 39.38 -12.19
C GLN A 395 2.17 38.77 -11.42
N PHE A 396 1.03 39.45 -11.40
CA PHE A 396 -0.22 38.83 -10.98
C PHE A 396 -0.70 37.87 -12.08
N ALA A 397 -1.13 36.67 -11.69
CA ALA A 397 -1.60 35.67 -12.64
C ALA A 397 -2.92 36.12 -13.30
N PRO A 398 -3.06 36.05 -14.64
CA PRO A 398 -4.32 36.32 -15.31
C PRO A 398 -5.35 35.22 -14.99
N LYS A 399 -6.63 35.58 -14.80
CA LYS A 399 -7.73 34.63 -14.58
C LYS A 399 -7.96 33.80 -15.86
N ILE A 400 -7.65 32.50 -15.84
CA ILE A 400 -7.85 31.61 -17.00
C ILE A 400 -9.24 30.94 -16.92
N ALA A 401 -10.00 31.08 -18.01
CA ALA A 401 -11.29 30.45 -18.28
C ALA A 401 -11.15 28.98 -18.74
N GLN A 402 -12.25 28.23 -18.60
CA GLN A 402 -12.33 26.77 -18.61
C GLN A 402 -11.89 26.05 -19.92
N VAL A 403 -11.40 24.83 -19.70
CA VAL A 403 -10.84 23.83 -20.63
C VAL A 403 -11.91 23.22 -21.56
N LYS A 404 -11.58 23.02 -22.85
CA LYS A 404 -12.34 22.15 -23.78
C LYS A 404 -11.74 20.73 -23.84
N SER A 405 -12.63 19.76 -23.94
CA SER A 405 -12.46 18.31 -23.85
C SER A 405 -11.73 17.65 -25.03
N VAL A 406 -11.05 16.53 -24.71
CA VAL A 406 -10.29 15.63 -25.60
C VAL A 406 -11.21 14.54 -26.18
N GLN A 407 -11.04 14.20 -27.47
CA GLN A 407 -11.66 13.03 -28.13
C GLN A 407 -10.74 11.79 -28.07
N ALA A 408 -11.37 10.60 -28.01
CA ALA A 408 -10.74 9.28 -27.90
C ALA A 408 -10.40 8.63 -29.26
N PRO A 409 -9.41 7.72 -29.35
CA PRO A 409 -9.16 6.93 -30.55
C PRO A 409 -9.65 5.47 -30.48
N GLU A 410 -9.79 4.90 -31.68
CA GLU A 410 -10.43 3.64 -32.11
C GLU A 410 -9.73 2.31 -31.73
N GLU A 411 -10.50 1.23 -31.92
CA GLU A 411 -10.26 -0.19 -31.63
C GLU A 411 -9.19 -0.89 -32.48
N LEU A 412 -8.59 -1.96 -31.93
CA LEU A 412 -7.73 -2.92 -32.62
C LEU A 412 -8.30 -4.36 -32.52
N VAL A 413 -8.21 -5.07 -33.64
CA VAL A 413 -8.73 -6.42 -33.94
C VAL A 413 -7.87 -7.54 -33.28
N PRO A 414 -8.44 -8.71 -32.88
CA PRO A 414 -7.72 -9.75 -32.14
C PRO A 414 -7.00 -10.78 -33.04
N VAL A 415 -5.91 -11.34 -32.51
CA VAL A 415 -5.13 -12.45 -33.09
C VAL A 415 -5.28 -13.70 -32.22
N THR A 416 -5.58 -14.84 -32.84
CA THR A 416 -5.72 -16.18 -32.24
C THR A 416 -4.38 -16.88 -31.95
N PRO A 417 -4.21 -17.61 -30.83
CA PRO A 417 -3.02 -18.41 -30.57
C PRO A 417 -3.23 -19.94 -30.69
N GLN A 418 -2.18 -20.63 -31.13
CA GLN A 418 -2.06 -22.10 -31.21
C GLN A 418 -1.48 -22.74 -29.92
N LYS A 419 -1.79 -24.03 -29.73
CA LYS A 419 -1.49 -24.93 -28.60
C LYS A 419 -0.15 -25.67 -28.76
N PRO A 420 0.51 -26.06 -27.66
CA PRO A 420 1.29 -27.31 -27.65
C PRO A 420 1.00 -28.25 -26.47
N SER A 421 1.62 -29.42 -26.56
CA SER A 421 1.24 -30.75 -26.07
C SER A 421 1.92 -31.21 -24.76
N THR A 422 1.40 -32.34 -24.27
CA THR A 422 1.66 -33.17 -23.08
C THR A 422 2.96 -33.97 -23.03
N GLN A 423 3.63 -33.97 -21.86
CA GLN A 423 4.50 -34.97 -21.19
C GLN A 423 5.07 -34.22 -19.95
N GLU A 424 5.06 -34.65 -18.68
CA GLU A 424 5.26 -35.93 -17.99
C GLU A 424 4.49 -35.92 -16.65
N LYS A 425 3.86 -37.05 -16.31
CA LYS A 425 3.37 -37.40 -14.97
C LYS A 425 4.28 -38.53 -14.46
N ASP A 426 4.66 -38.48 -13.17
CA ASP A 426 4.70 -39.60 -12.22
C ASP A 426 5.76 -39.39 -11.13
N GLY A 427 5.32 -39.35 -9.86
CA GLY A 427 6.27 -39.36 -8.73
C GLY A 427 5.82 -38.84 -7.37
N ILE A 428 4.53 -38.75 -7.02
CA ILE A 428 4.12 -38.33 -5.66
C ILE A 428 2.87 -39.12 -5.20
N ALA A 429 3.06 -40.39 -4.83
CA ALA A 429 1.98 -41.17 -4.24
C ALA A 429 2.50 -42.20 -3.21
N LYS A 430 3.21 -41.78 -2.16
CA LYS A 430 3.51 -42.66 -1.00
C LYS A 430 3.50 -42.02 0.40
N ASN A 431 3.10 -40.76 0.60
CA ASN A 431 3.18 -40.11 1.92
C ASN A 431 1.84 -39.77 2.62
N LEU A 432 0.68 -40.23 2.12
CA LEU A 432 -0.61 -39.73 2.59
C LEU A 432 -1.33 -40.54 3.70
N ILE A 433 -0.75 -41.61 4.25
CA ILE A 433 -1.53 -42.54 5.11
C ILE A 433 -1.29 -42.35 6.63
N LEU A 434 -0.32 -41.53 7.06
CA LEU A 434 0.05 -41.45 8.49
C LEU A 434 -0.45 -40.21 9.27
N THR A 435 -1.19 -39.27 8.66
CA THR A 435 -1.61 -38.01 9.33
C THR A 435 -3.08 -37.95 9.77
N GLY A 436 -3.90 -38.96 9.47
CA GLY A 436 -5.36 -38.91 9.67
C GLY A 436 -5.84 -39.04 11.13
N TRP A 437 -5.06 -39.67 12.02
CA TRP A 437 -5.57 -40.06 13.35
C TRP A 437 -5.42 -38.98 14.44
N SER A 438 -4.53 -37.98 14.26
CA SER A 438 -4.37 -36.88 15.24
C SER A 438 -5.42 -35.76 15.08
N ILE A 439 -6.08 -35.66 13.93
CA ILE A 439 -7.01 -34.57 13.61
C ILE A 439 -8.39 -34.79 14.28
N VAL A 440 -8.82 -36.05 14.42
CA VAL A 440 -10.13 -36.40 14.97
C VAL A 440 -10.22 -36.10 16.48
N ALA A 441 -9.13 -36.28 17.24
CA ALA A 441 -9.11 -36.00 18.67
C ALA A 441 -9.15 -34.50 19.01
N CYS A 442 -8.63 -33.64 18.11
CA CYS A 442 -8.64 -32.19 18.29
C CYS A 442 -10.05 -31.59 18.07
N LEU A 443 -10.79 -32.13 17.10
CA LEU A 443 -12.13 -31.66 16.76
C LEU A 443 -13.17 -31.94 17.85
N ALA A 444 -13.07 -33.06 18.58
CA ALA A 444 -13.99 -33.40 19.67
C ALA A 444 -13.92 -32.39 20.83
N SER A 445 -12.71 -31.99 21.24
CA SER A 445 -12.49 -31.02 22.33
C SER A 445 -12.93 -29.58 21.97
N GLN A 446 -12.98 -29.25 20.67
CA GLN A 446 -13.45 -27.95 20.19
C GLN A 446 -14.98 -27.84 20.14
N MET A 447 -15.70 -28.94 19.90
CA MET A 447 -17.16 -28.93 19.84
C MET A 447 -17.80 -28.79 21.24
N ASP A 448 -17.30 -29.49 22.25
CA ASP A 448 -17.89 -29.47 23.60
C ASP A 448 -17.92 -28.06 24.23
N ARG A 449 -16.87 -27.25 24.02
CA ARG A 449 -16.80 -25.88 24.57
C ARG A 449 -17.57 -24.84 23.77
N MET A 450 -17.83 -25.08 22.49
CA MET A 450 -18.76 -24.25 21.72
C MET A 450 -20.20 -24.45 22.20
N PHE A 451 -20.56 -25.64 22.67
CA PHE A 451 -21.88 -25.89 23.25
C PHE A 451 -22.07 -25.17 24.61
N ASP A 452 -21.06 -25.14 25.47
CA ASP A 452 -21.12 -24.50 26.79
C ASP A 452 -21.29 -22.97 26.76
N PHE A 453 -20.90 -22.30 25.68
CA PHE A 453 -21.03 -20.84 25.55
C PHE A 453 -22.40 -20.40 24.99
N PHE A 454 -23.12 -21.28 24.29
CA PHE A 454 -24.33 -20.93 23.54
C PHE A 454 -25.64 -21.50 24.09
N LEU A 455 -25.60 -22.40 25.07
CA LEU A 455 -26.79 -22.83 25.81
C LEU A 455 -26.79 -22.14 27.18
N PRO A 456 -27.72 -21.19 27.46
CA PRO A 456 -27.99 -20.84 28.84
C PRO A 456 -28.47 -22.12 29.53
N SER A 457 -27.86 -22.47 30.66
CA SER A 457 -28.29 -23.58 31.51
C SER A 457 -29.82 -23.57 31.65
N CYS A 458 -30.48 -24.66 31.25
CA CYS A 458 -31.88 -24.89 31.58
C CYS A 458 -32.12 -24.80 33.09
#